data_AF-A0ABD3R132-F1
#
_entry.id   AF-A0ABD3R132-F1
#
_cell.length_a   1.000
_cell.length_b   1.000
_cell.length_c   1.000
_cell.angle_alpha   90.00
_cell.angle_beta   90.00
_cell.angle_gamma   90.00
#
_symmetry.space_group_name_H-M   'P 1'
#
loop_
_entity.id
_entity.type
_entity.pdbx_description
1 polymer ?
#
loop_
_entity_poly.entity_id
_entity_poly.type
_entity_poly.pdbx_seq_one_letter_code
_entity_poly.pdbx_strand_id
1 'polypeptide(L)'
;MKKLVASSFERREQSATTLEEKKRVQFNFELYATLRAITNYLNDDKNRGSIKNFQIKWGQGLVQMYAPLATRDDYKSPFPQRDDEYQDYDYDKNKLLDALGKLTAVLAQLKEGGWMGYYEISIPYDDYGSVVTVAIDDYVPIGTEILLSEQGYKCEGPIQALVKYLLDASGINFALDTFYIDPSTTRQTDYNPTQLLLSMNNLRAI
;
A
#
# COMPACT_ATOMS: atom_id res chain seq x y z
N MET A 1 27.78 3.34 -2.34
CA MET A 1 26.30 3.42 -2.40
C MET A 1 25.61 3.47 -1.04
N LYS A 2 25.88 2.61 -0.03
CA LYS A 2 25.30 2.77 1.34
C LYS A 2 25.50 4.18 1.92
N LYS A 3 26.67 4.79 1.71
CA LYS A 3 26.98 6.17 2.12
C LYS A 3 26.12 7.25 1.43
N LEU A 4 25.70 7.05 0.18
CA LEU A 4 24.91 8.04 -0.57
C LEU A 4 23.46 8.08 -0.05
N VAL A 5 22.86 6.92 0.19
CA VAL A 5 21.49 6.86 0.73
C VAL A 5 21.44 7.25 2.20
N ALA A 6 22.43 6.84 3.00
CA ALA A 6 22.59 7.35 4.37
C ALA A 6 22.66 8.89 4.37
N SER A 7 23.46 9.49 3.48
CA SER A 7 23.58 10.94 3.41
C SER A 7 22.31 11.70 3.00
N SER A 8 21.38 11.09 2.25
CA SER A 8 20.07 11.71 1.96
C SER A 8 19.11 11.66 3.16
N PHE A 9 19.09 10.55 3.91
CA PHE A 9 18.28 10.45 5.13
C PHE A 9 18.88 11.28 6.28
N GLU A 10 20.21 11.27 6.45
CA GLU A 10 20.92 12.10 7.44
C GLU A 10 20.69 13.59 7.20
N ARG A 11 20.73 14.05 5.94
CA ARG A 11 20.38 15.44 5.60
C ARG A 11 18.93 15.77 5.97
N ARG A 12 17.99 14.86 5.71
CA ARG A 12 16.57 15.04 6.04
C ARG A 12 16.32 15.03 7.55
N GLU A 13 17.06 14.20 8.29
CA GLU A 13 17.04 14.15 9.76
C GLU A 13 17.60 15.43 10.38
N GLN A 14 18.67 15.98 9.82
CA GLN A 14 19.25 17.26 10.24
C GLN A 14 18.31 18.45 10.00
N SER A 15 17.48 18.40 8.95
CA SER A 15 16.46 19.40 8.67
C SER A 15 15.17 19.23 9.45
N ALA A 16 14.95 18.08 10.10
CA ALA A 16 13.75 17.80 10.87
C ALA A 16 13.74 18.61 12.18
N THR A 17 12.68 19.37 12.38
CA THR A 17 12.56 20.32 13.49
C THR A 17 11.83 19.72 14.68
N THR A 18 10.91 18.79 14.43
CA THR A 18 10.12 18.12 15.48
C THR A 18 10.63 16.70 15.76
N LEU A 19 10.33 16.18 16.95
CA LEU A 19 10.65 14.79 17.31
C LEU A 19 9.91 13.79 16.41
N GLU A 20 8.69 14.12 16.00
CA GLU A 20 7.85 13.28 15.14
C GLU A 20 8.43 13.18 13.72
N GLU A 21 8.86 14.30 13.15
CA GLU A 21 9.56 14.32 11.86
C GLU A 21 10.82 13.47 11.90
N LYS A 22 11.62 13.56 12.97
CA LYS A 22 12.83 12.74 13.15
C LYS A 22 12.50 11.25 13.21
N LYS A 23 11.48 10.87 13.97
CA LYS A 23 11.00 9.47 14.03
C LYS A 23 10.53 8.97 12.67
N ARG A 24 9.81 9.81 11.90
CA ARG A 24 9.34 9.48 10.55
C ARG A 24 10.50 9.24 9.59
N VAL A 25 11.53 10.10 9.64
CA VAL A 25 12.75 9.96 8.82
C VAL A 25 13.50 8.68 9.19
N GLN A 26 13.70 8.42 10.48
CA GLN A 26 14.37 7.21 10.96
C GLN A 26 13.63 5.95 10.55
N PHE A 27 12.32 5.90 10.75
CA PHE A 27 11.49 4.77 10.35
C PHE A 27 11.60 4.48 8.85
N ASN A 28 11.54 5.52 8.00
CA ASN A 28 11.70 5.34 6.55
C ASN A 28 13.10 4.81 6.20
N PHE A 29 14.15 5.31 6.84
CA PHE A 29 15.50 4.81 6.61
C PHE A 29 15.62 3.32 6.96
N GLU A 30 15.12 2.92 8.13
CA GLU A 30 15.17 1.54 8.62
C GLU A 30 14.36 0.60 7.72
N LEU A 31 13.15 1.01 7.33
CA LEU A 31 12.30 0.25 6.42
C LEU A 31 12.97 0.09 5.06
N TYR A 32 13.50 1.18 4.48
CA TYR A 32 14.23 1.16 3.22
C TYR A 32 15.43 0.21 3.28
N ALA A 33 16.27 0.33 4.32
CA ALA A 33 17.45 -0.49 4.48
C ALA A 33 17.09 -1.98 4.58
N THR A 34 16.02 -2.29 5.30
CA THR A 34 15.51 -3.64 5.50
C THR A 34 14.97 -4.24 4.20
N LEU A 35 14.04 -3.55 3.53
CA LEU A 35 13.44 -4.04 2.28
C LEU A 35 14.47 -4.19 1.17
N ARG A 36 15.43 -3.26 1.09
CA ARG A 36 16.55 -3.38 0.16
C ARG A 36 17.40 -4.61 0.45
N ALA A 37 17.74 -4.87 1.72
CA ALA A 37 18.53 -6.03 2.10
C ALA A 37 17.81 -7.34 1.75
N ILE A 38 16.51 -7.43 2.07
CA ILE A 38 15.65 -8.56 1.70
C ILE A 38 15.65 -8.74 0.18
N THR A 39 15.44 -7.66 -0.58
CA THR A 39 15.34 -7.72 -2.04
C THR A 39 16.65 -8.21 -2.67
N ASN A 40 17.80 -7.69 -2.22
CA ASN A 40 19.10 -8.14 -2.70
C ASN A 40 19.35 -9.62 -2.34
N TYR A 41 18.95 -10.04 -1.13
CA TYR A 41 19.11 -11.43 -0.69
C TYR A 41 18.27 -12.40 -1.53
N LEU A 42 17.02 -12.05 -1.83
CA LEU A 42 16.10 -12.90 -2.62
C LEU A 42 16.48 -12.94 -4.10
N ASN A 43 17.01 -11.84 -4.64
CA ASN A 43 17.49 -11.74 -6.02
C ASN A 43 18.85 -12.41 -6.25
N ASP A 44 19.54 -12.86 -5.20
CA ASP A 44 20.78 -13.62 -5.35
C ASP A 44 20.47 -14.97 -6.03
N ASP A 45 21.24 -15.30 -7.07
CA ASP A 45 21.12 -16.54 -7.85
C ASP A 45 21.17 -17.81 -6.97
N LYS A 46 21.78 -17.71 -5.79
CA LYS A 46 21.86 -18.80 -4.81
C LYS A 46 20.58 -18.99 -4.00
N ASN A 47 19.80 -17.95 -3.81
CA ASN A 47 18.63 -17.98 -2.93
C ASN A 47 17.31 -18.17 -3.67
N ARG A 48 17.25 -17.94 -5.01
CA ARG A 48 16.09 -18.14 -5.90
C ARG A 48 14.74 -17.88 -5.24
N GLY A 49 14.69 -16.85 -4.40
CA GLY A 49 13.54 -16.53 -3.58
C GLY A 49 12.61 -15.63 -4.38
N SER A 50 11.31 -15.87 -4.28
CA SER A 50 10.35 -15.01 -4.98
C SER A 50 10.03 -13.79 -4.11
N ILE A 51 10.40 -12.59 -4.58
CA ILE A 51 9.94 -11.31 -3.98
C ILE A 51 8.41 -11.32 -3.86
N LYS A 52 7.71 -11.85 -4.88
CA LYS A 52 6.26 -12.00 -4.82
C LYS A 52 5.83 -12.83 -3.60
N ASN A 53 6.47 -13.97 -3.34
CA ASN A 53 6.13 -14.81 -2.19
C ASN A 53 6.39 -14.09 -0.86
N PHE A 54 7.48 -13.33 -0.76
CA PHE A 54 7.75 -12.48 0.40
C PHE A 54 6.61 -11.47 0.61
N GLN A 55 6.20 -10.74 -0.41
CA GLN A 55 5.12 -9.74 -0.30
C GLN A 55 3.79 -10.38 0.09
N ILE A 56 3.44 -11.52 -0.51
CA ILE A 56 2.22 -12.27 -0.15
C ILE A 56 2.26 -12.70 1.32
N LYS A 57 3.41 -13.18 1.82
CA LYS A 57 3.57 -13.56 3.23
C LYS A 57 3.55 -12.36 4.17
N TRP A 58 4.10 -11.23 3.74
CA TRP A 58 4.05 -10.00 4.51
C TRP A 58 2.61 -9.49 4.65
N GLY A 59 1.86 -9.41 3.55
CA GLY A 59 0.44 -9.08 3.56
C GLY A 59 -0.39 -10.03 4.43
N GLN A 60 -0.11 -11.34 4.34
CA GLN A 60 -0.72 -12.35 5.21
C GLN A 60 -0.48 -12.06 6.70
N GLY A 61 0.76 -11.73 7.07
CA GLY A 61 1.13 -11.40 8.44
C GLY A 61 0.41 -10.15 8.96
N LEU A 62 0.26 -9.11 8.13
CA LEU A 62 -0.49 -7.90 8.49
C LEU A 62 -1.96 -8.22 8.78
N VAL A 63 -2.61 -9.03 7.95
CA VAL A 63 -4.00 -9.46 8.19
C VAL A 63 -4.12 -10.30 9.46
N GLN A 64 -3.22 -11.23 9.69
CA GLN A 64 -3.23 -12.06 10.91
C GLN A 64 -3.05 -11.24 12.18
N MET A 65 -2.25 -10.17 12.12
CA MET A 65 -1.97 -9.30 13.25
C MET A 65 -3.11 -8.33 13.55
N TYR A 66 -3.72 -7.74 12.52
CA TYR A 66 -4.64 -6.61 12.69
C TYR A 66 -6.10 -6.90 12.33
N ALA A 67 -6.37 -7.94 11.54
CA ALA A 67 -7.72 -8.25 11.05
C ALA A 67 -8.02 -9.77 11.00
N PRO A 68 -7.72 -10.56 12.05
CA PRO A 68 -7.90 -12.02 12.01
C PRO A 68 -9.37 -12.45 11.90
N LEU A 69 -10.30 -11.61 12.37
CA LEU A 69 -11.73 -11.88 12.43
C LEU A 69 -12.57 -10.99 11.50
N ALA A 70 -11.93 -10.13 10.71
CA ALA A 70 -12.65 -9.19 9.86
C ALA A 70 -13.40 -9.92 8.74
N THR A 71 -14.57 -9.38 8.42
CA THR A 71 -15.54 -9.89 7.45
C THR A 71 -15.95 -8.79 6.48
N ARG A 72 -16.75 -9.12 5.46
CA ARG A 72 -17.31 -8.10 4.55
C ARG A 72 -18.06 -6.96 5.23
N ASP A 73 -18.64 -7.18 6.42
CA ASP A 73 -19.46 -6.18 7.11
C ASP A 73 -18.60 -5.01 7.66
N ASP A 74 -17.28 -5.22 7.76
CA ASP A 74 -16.32 -4.19 8.14
C ASP A 74 -16.07 -3.18 7.01
N TYR A 75 -16.39 -3.54 5.75
CA TYR A 75 -16.28 -2.61 4.63
C TYR A 75 -17.59 -1.84 4.42
N LYS A 76 -17.47 -0.53 4.32
CA LYS A 76 -18.56 0.37 3.94
C LYS A 76 -18.10 1.25 2.78
N SER A 77 -18.81 1.14 1.67
CA SER A 77 -18.56 2.03 0.52
C SER A 77 -18.85 3.48 0.92
N PRO A 78 -17.99 4.44 0.55
CA PRO A 78 -18.25 5.87 0.73
C PRO A 78 -19.39 6.37 -0.18
N PHE A 79 -19.81 5.52 -1.11
CA PHE A 79 -20.76 5.80 -2.16
C PHE A 79 -22.11 5.11 -1.88
N PRO A 80 -23.27 5.80 -1.99
CA PRO A 80 -24.58 5.16 -1.87
C PRO A 80 -24.74 3.93 -2.79
N GLN A 81 -25.22 2.83 -2.22
CA GLN A 81 -25.50 1.61 -2.98
C GLN A 81 -26.69 1.87 -3.91
N ARG A 82 -26.50 1.65 -5.22
CA ARG A 82 -27.59 1.59 -6.19
C ARG A 82 -27.92 0.12 -6.42
N ASP A 83 -29.18 -0.26 -6.21
CA ASP A 83 -29.64 -1.65 -6.25
C ASP A 83 -29.50 -2.30 -7.65
N ASP A 84 -29.34 -1.49 -8.70
CA ASP A 84 -29.52 -1.92 -10.09
C ASP A 84 -28.22 -1.99 -10.93
N GLU A 85 -27.07 -1.51 -10.45
CA GLU A 85 -25.88 -1.25 -11.31
C GLU A 85 -24.84 -2.38 -11.40
N TYR A 86 -25.15 -3.57 -10.87
CA TYR A 86 -24.10 -4.54 -10.50
C TYR A 86 -24.37 -5.99 -10.91
N GLN A 87 -25.00 -6.22 -12.08
CA GLN A 87 -25.46 -7.58 -12.42
C GLN A 87 -24.44 -8.46 -13.15
N ASP A 88 -23.38 -7.91 -13.76
CA ASP A 88 -22.39 -8.70 -14.52
C ASP A 88 -20.96 -8.40 -14.07
N TYR A 89 -20.54 -8.97 -12.93
CA TYR A 89 -19.12 -8.97 -12.54
C TYR A 89 -18.41 -10.20 -13.09
N ASP A 90 -17.20 -10.01 -13.60
CA ASP A 90 -16.32 -11.10 -14.02
C ASP A 90 -15.67 -11.85 -12.83
N TYR A 91 -16.07 -11.53 -11.60
CA TYR A 91 -15.50 -12.07 -10.36
C TYR A 91 -16.57 -12.23 -9.26
N ASP A 92 -16.22 -12.99 -8.21
CA ASP A 92 -17.09 -13.15 -7.04
C ASP A 92 -17.08 -11.89 -6.16
N LYS A 93 -18.16 -11.11 -6.25
CA LYS A 93 -18.37 -9.89 -5.45
C LYS A 93 -18.21 -10.13 -3.96
N ASN A 94 -18.71 -11.24 -3.43
CA ASN A 94 -18.67 -11.50 -1.99
C ASN A 94 -17.23 -11.72 -1.52
N LYS A 95 -16.41 -12.40 -2.32
CA LYS A 95 -14.96 -12.55 -2.02
C LYS A 95 -14.20 -11.23 -2.12
N LEU A 96 -14.60 -10.35 -3.03
CA LEU A 96 -14.06 -8.99 -3.07
C LEU A 96 -14.42 -8.26 -1.77
N LEU A 97 -15.70 -8.25 -1.38
CA LEU A 97 -16.14 -7.56 -0.17
C LEU A 97 -15.48 -8.13 1.10
N ASP A 98 -15.27 -9.44 1.20
CA ASP A 98 -14.52 -10.05 2.30
C ASP A 98 -13.05 -9.58 2.34
N ALA A 99 -12.41 -9.42 1.18
CA ALA A 99 -11.08 -8.84 1.08
C ALA A 99 -11.07 -7.36 1.49
N LEU A 100 -12.04 -6.57 1.03
CA LEU A 100 -12.15 -5.14 1.38
C LEU A 100 -12.46 -4.93 2.86
N GLY A 101 -13.23 -5.82 3.49
CA GLY A 101 -13.48 -5.79 4.93
C GLY A 101 -12.20 -5.98 5.73
N LYS A 102 -11.38 -6.97 5.36
CA LYS A 102 -10.06 -7.17 5.95
C LYS A 102 -9.13 -5.99 5.70
N LEU A 103 -9.12 -5.44 4.48
CA LEU A 103 -8.33 -4.26 4.16
C LEU A 103 -8.72 -3.08 5.05
N THR A 104 -10.03 -2.84 5.20
CA THR A 104 -10.58 -1.76 6.04
C THR A 104 -10.14 -1.92 7.48
N ALA A 105 -10.27 -3.11 8.05
CA ALA A 105 -9.87 -3.39 9.42
C ALA A 105 -8.36 -3.19 9.66
N VAL A 106 -7.50 -3.65 8.73
CA VAL A 106 -6.05 -3.40 8.83
C VAL A 106 -5.73 -1.91 8.72
N LEU A 107 -6.30 -1.20 7.74
CA LEU A 107 -6.07 0.25 7.58
C LEU A 107 -6.56 1.05 8.79
N ALA A 108 -7.69 0.67 9.41
CA ALA A 108 -8.17 1.27 10.64
C ALA A 108 -7.16 1.16 11.77
N GLN A 109 -6.58 -0.03 11.97
CA GLN A 109 -5.56 -0.26 13.00
C GLN A 109 -4.26 0.49 12.70
N LEU A 110 -3.84 0.56 11.44
CA LEU A 110 -2.66 1.32 11.04
C LEU A 110 -2.86 2.84 11.23
N LYS A 111 -4.04 3.35 10.93
CA LYS A 111 -4.43 4.74 11.21
C LYS A 111 -4.40 5.03 12.71
N GLU A 112 -5.01 4.17 13.53
CA GLU A 112 -4.99 4.30 15.00
C GLU A 112 -3.54 4.26 15.55
N GLY A 113 -2.68 3.44 14.94
CA GLY A 113 -1.26 3.36 15.24
C GLY A 113 -0.40 4.51 14.69
N GLY A 114 -0.99 5.49 14.00
CA GLY A 114 -0.29 6.67 13.48
C GLY A 114 0.55 6.44 12.21
N TRP A 115 0.30 5.36 11.46
CA TRP A 115 1.00 5.09 10.19
C TRP A 115 0.49 5.94 9.01
N MET A 116 -0.71 6.48 9.14
CA MET A 116 -1.40 7.30 8.15
C MET A 116 -2.42 8.19 8.86
N GLY A 117 -2.72 9.35 8.27
CA GLY A 117 -3.71 10.29 8.83
C GLY A 117 -5.15 9.94 8.42
N TYR A 118 -5.34 9.54 7.17
CA TYR A 118 -6.64 9.19 6.62
C TYR A 118 -6.50 8.09 5.56
N TYR A 119 -7.59 7.35 5.35
CA TYR A 119 -7.71 6.44 4.22
C TYR A 119 -9.17 6.37 3.74
N GLU A 120 -9.33 6.06 2.46
CA GLU A 120 -10.61 5.76 1.83
C GLU A 120 -10.44 4.55 0.90
N ILE A 121 -11.43 3.67 0.89
CA ILE A 121 -11.54 2.57 -0.08
C ILE A 121 -12.82 2.80 -0.87
N SER A 122 -12.67 2.98 -2.17
CA SER A 122 -13.78 3.31 -3.07
C SER A 122 -13.87 2.29 -4.20
N ILE A 123 -15.11 2.04 -4.64
CA ILE A 123 -15.41 1.37 -5.89
C ILE A 123 -16.08 2.45 -6.75
N PRO A 124 -15.39 2.99 -7.78
CA PRO A 124 -15.98 4.02 -8.63
C PRO A 124 -17.25 3.51 -9.32
N TYR A 125 -18.27 4.37 -9.38
CA TYR A 125 -19.56 4.04 -9.98
C TYR A 125 -19.49 3.81 -11.48
N ASP A 126 -18.66 4.60 -12.16
CA ASP A 126 -18.47 4.61 -13.59
C ASP A 126 -17.70 3.38 -14.09
N ASP A 127 -16.97 2.70 -13.22
CA ASP A 127 -16.16 1.53 -13.55
C ASP A 127 -16.94 0.20 -13.39
N TYR A 128 -18.24 0.24 -13.08
CA TYR A 128 -19.10 -0.94 -12.89
C TYR A 128 -18.52 -1.98 -11.90
N GLY A 129 -17.72 -1.51 -10.93
CA GLY A 129 -17.02 -2.35 -9.97
C GLY A 129 -15.76 -3.05 -10.48
N SER A 130 -15.34 -2.80 -11.72
CA SER A 130 -14.10 -3.36 -12.28
C SER A 130 -12.82 -2.74 -11.70
N VAL A 131 -12.97 -1.67 -10.92
CA VAL A 131 -11.89 -0.93 -10.29
C VAL A 131 -12.17 -0.76 -8.80
N VAL A 132 -11.13 -0.93 -7.98
CA VAL A 132 -11.13 -0.52 -6.58
C VAL A 132 -9.98 0.45 -6.37
N THR A 133 -10.25 1.58 -5.72
CA THR A 133 -9.26 2.58 -5.35
C THR A 133 -9.03 2.58 -3.85
N VAL A 134 -7.77 2.72 -3.45
CA VAL A 134 -7.37 2.92 -2.05
C VAL A 134 -6.55 4.20 -1.99
N ALA A 135 -7.12 5.24 -1.39
CA ALA A 135 -6.45 6.51 -1.18
C ALA A 135 -6.00 6.61 0.28
N ILE A 136 -4.77 7.04 0.53
CA ILE A 136 -4.18 7.14 1.86
C ILE A 136 -3.44 8.48 1.98
N ASP A 137 -3.75 9.23 3.03
CA ASP A 137 -3.12 10.51 3.35
C ASP A 137 -2.12 10.38 4.51
N ASP A 138 -1.13 11.28 4.51
CA ASP A 138 -0.04 11.34 5.48
C ASP A 138 0.69 10.00 5.66
N TYR A 139 0.82 9.25 4.57
CA TYR A 139 1.33 7.89 4.55
C TYR A 139 2.81 7.84 4.95
N VAL A 140 3.10 7.27 6.12
CA VAL A 140 4.43 7.30 6.73
C VAL A 140 5.51 6.62 5.88
N PRO A 141 5.30 5.41 5.32
CA PRO A 141 6.31 4.69 4.52
C PRO A 141 6.62 5.30 3.14
N ILE A 142 5.92 6.35 2.69
CA ILE A 142 5.94 6.80 1.29
C ILE A 142 7.35 7.10 0.76
N GLY A 143 8.21 7.71 1.58
CA GLY A 143 9.58 8.05 1.19
C GLY A 143 10.45 6.82 0.94
N THR A 144 10.20 5.73 1.65
CA THR A 144 10.87 4.44 1.44
C THR A 144 10.53 3.86 0.08
N GLU A 145 9.24 3.85 -0.24
CA GLU A 145 8.73 3.17 -1.44
C GLU A 145 9.13 3.89 -2.72
N ILE A 146 9.06 5.23 -2.71
CA ILE A 146 9.55 6.05 -3.82
C ILE A 146 11.03 5.76 -4.06
N LEU A 147 11.84 5.74 -3.00
CA LEU A 147 13.28 5.52 -3.14
C LEU A 147 13.62 4.10 -3.63
N LEU A 148 12.85 3.08 -3.21
CA LEU A 148 12.99 1.73 -3.74
C LEU A 148 12.65 1.70 -5.23
N SER A 149 11.54 2.33 -5.62
CA SER A 149 11.06 2.41 -7.00
C SER A 149 12.06 3.13 -7.92
N GLU A 150 12.53 4.31 -7.52
CA GLU A 150 13.54 5.10 -8.25
C GLU A 150 14.86 4.34 -8.46
N GLN A 151 15.20 3.43 -7.54
CA GLN A 151 16.39 2.60 -7.63
C GLN A 151 16.15 1.26 -8.35
N GLY A 152 14.96 1.05 -8.91
CA GLY A 152 14.61 -0.14 -9.68
C GLY A 152 14.41 -1.41 -8.82
N TYR A 153 14.18 -1.26 -7.51
CA TYR A 153 13.83 -2.38 -6.66
C TYR A 153 12.36 -2.77 -6.87
N LYS A 154 12.09 -4.06 -7.08
CA LYS A 154 10.74 -4.61 -7.32
C LYS A 154 9.94 -4.87 -6.04
N CYS A 155 10.50 -4.56 -4.87
CA CYS A 155 9.80 -4.73 -3.61
C CYS A 155 9.01 -3.47 -3.30
N GLU A 156 7.70 -3.61 -3.15
CA GLU A 156 6.81 -2.53 -2.75
C GLU A 156 6.66 -2.48 -1.23
N GLY A 157 5.89 -1.49 -0.76
CA GLY A 157 5.62 -1.29 0.65
C GLY A 157 4.46 -2.11 1.22
N PRO A 158 4.12 -1.84 2.49
CA PRO A 158 3.22 -2.69 3.27
C PRO A 158 1.79 -2.69 2.74
N ILE A 159 1.27 -1.57 2.21
CA ILE A 159 -0.12 -1.51 1.74
C ILE A 159 -0.25 -2.23 0.38
N GLN A 160 0.72 -2.09 -0.52
CA GLN A 160 0.71 -2.85 -1.78
C GLN A 160 0.82 -4.35 -1.50
N ALA A 161 1.70 -4.76 -0.58
CA ALA A 161 1.83 -6.15 -0.16
C ALA A 161 0.53 -6.71 0.44
N LEU A 162 -0.16 -5.91 1.26
CA LEU A 162 -1.47 -6.22 1.84
C LEU A 162 -2.55 -6.42 0.77
N VAL A 163 -2.68 -5.45 -0.15
CA VAL A 163 -3.65 -5.51 -1.27
C VAL A 163 -3.41 -6.76 -2.11
N LYS A 164 -2.15 -7.02 -2.47
CA LYS A 164 -1.78 -8.20 -3.26
C LYS A 164 -2.16 -9.50 -2.59
N TYR A 165 -1.85 -9.63 -1.30
CA TYR A 165 -2.24 -10.81 -0.54
C TYR A 165 -3.76 -11.00 -0.54
N LEU A 166 -4.52 -9.95 -0.25
CA LEU A 166 -5.96 -10.03 -0.11
C LEU A 166 -6.66 -10.44 -1.41
N LEU A 167 -6.26 -9.86 -2.55
CA LEU A 167 -6.86 -10.22 -3.84
C LEU A 167 -6.41 -11.59 -4.35
N ASP A 168 -5.11 -11.93 -4.23
CA ASP A 168 -4.62 -13.27 -4.57
C ASP A 168 -5.34 -14.34 -3.73
N ALA A 169 -5.54 -14.11 -2.42
CA ALA A 169 -6.22 -15.04 -1.52
C ALA A 169 -7.73 -15.16 -1.80
N SER A 170 -8.35 -14.10 -2.34
CA SER A 170 -9.75 -14.12 -2.78
C SER A 170 -9.95 -14.77 -4.15
N GLY A 171 -8.87 -15.15 -4.84
CA GLY A 171 -8.95 -15.74 -6.19
C GLY A 171 -9.38 -14.74 -7.25
N ILE A 172 -9.05 -13.46 -7.07
CA ILE A 172 -9.34 -12.37 -8.00
C ILE A 172 -8.03 -11.98 -8.68
N ASN A 173 -8.02 -12.03 -10.00
CA ASN A 173 -6.95 -11.52 -10.83
C ASN A 173 -7.15 -10.01 -11.04
N PHE A 174 -6.05 -9.25 -11.04
CA PHE A 174 -6.07 -7.79 -11.09
C PHE A 174 -4.72 -7.26 -11.57
N ALA A 175 -4.71 -6.03 -12.04
CA ALA A 175 -3.52 -5.21 -12.15
C ALA A 175 -3.51 -4.16 -11.02
N LEU A 176 -2.34 -3.86 -10.49
CA LEU A 176 -2.15 -2.90 -9.41
C LEU A 176 -1.28 -1.75 -9.89
N ASP A 177 -1.89 -0.58 -9.99
CA ASP A 177 -1.18 0.67 -10.25
C ASP A 177 -0.98 1.44 -8.94
N THR A 178 0.21 2.01 -8.78
CA THR A 178 0.63 2.77 -7.58
C THR A 178 0.99 4.18 -7.98
N PHE A 179 0.38 5.17 -7.33
CA PHE A 179 0.62 6.58 -7.56
C PHE A 179 1.03 7.28 -6.27
N TYR A 180 2.12 8.04 -6.34
CA TYR A 180 2.59 8.90 -5.25
C TYR A 180 2.19 10.34 -5.54
N ILE A 181 1.24 10.87 -4.77
CA ILE A 181 0.64 12.17 -5.03
C ILE A 181 1.24 13.20 -4.08
N ASP A 182 1.65 14.32 -4.68
CA ASP A 182 2.04 15.55 -3.98
C ASP A 182 0.91 16.58 -4.15
N PRO A 183 0.11 16.82 -3.10
CA PRO A 183 -1.02 17.75 -3.18
C PRO A 183 -0.59 19.23 -3.15
N SER A 184 0.71 19.54 -3.06
CA SER A 184 1.18 20.93 -3.07
C SER A 184 1.07 21.56 -4.48
N THR A 185 0.15 22.52 -4.61
CA THR A 185 -0.24 23.11 -5.91
C THR A 185 0.49 24.40 -6.26
N THR A 186 1.26 25.00 -5.35
CA THR A 186 1.84 26.34 -5.58
C THR A 186 3.28 26.46 -5.08
N ARG A 187 4.22 26.48 -6.05
CA ARG A 187 5.69 26.63 -5.92
C ARG A 187 6.45 25.34 -5.60
N GLN A 188 6.54 24.44 -6.57
CA GLN A 188 7.42 23.27 -6.49
C GLN A 188 8.87 23.67 -6.81
N THR A 189 9.66 23.96 -5.78
CA THR A 189 11.11 23.78 -5.88
C THR A 189 11.52 22.34 -5.56
N ASP A 190 10.68 21.61 -4.80
CA ASP A 190 10.95 20.25 -4.33
C ASP A 190 9.67 19.39 -4.37
N TYR A 191 9.77 18.15 -4.83
CA TYR A 191 8.71 17.14 -4.81
C TYR A 191 8.61 16.49 -3.42
N ASN A 192 7.44 16.55 -2.78
CA ASN A 192 7.21 16.02 -1.42
C ASN A 192 5.85 15.32 -1.29
N PRO A 193 5.69 14.14 -1.89
CA PRO A 193 4.44 13.38 -1.84
C PRO A 193 4.13 12.93 -0.41
N THR A 194 2.86 13.06 -0.05
CA THR A 194 2.31 12.64 1.25
C THR A 194 1.18 11.62 1.09
N GLN A 195 0.68 11.45 -0.13
CA GLN A 195 -0.49 10.63 -0.43
C GLN A 195 -0.10 9.42 -1.29
N LEU A 196 -0.66 8.27 -0.95
CA LEU A 196 -0.57 7.04 -1.73
C LEU A 196 -1.95 6.75 -2.32
N LEU A 197 -2.01 6.59 -3.64
CA LEU A 197 -3.19 6.07 -4.33
C LEU A 197 -2.85 4.73 -4.97
N LEU A 198 -3.62 3.71 -4.64
CA LEU A 198 -3.58 2.40 -5.29
C LEU A 198 -4.83 2.21 -6.12
N SER A 199 -4.67 1.76 -7.36
CA SER A 199 -5.77 1.38 -8.23
C SER A 199 -5.65 -0.09 -8.59
N MET A 200 -6.61 -0.89 -8.13
CA MET A 200 -6.77 -2.28 -8.54
C MET A 200 -7.75 -2.29 -9.71
N ASN A 201 -7.27 -2.58 -10.91
CA ASN A 201 -8.07 -2.60 -12.13
C ASN A 201 -8.08 -3.99 -12.79
N ASN A 202 -8.92 -4.16 -13.81
CA ASN A 202 -9.09 -5.42 -14.53
C ASN A 202 -9.48 -6.58 -13.60
N LEU A 203 -10.36 -6.32 -12.63
CA LEU A 203 -10.83 -7.33 -11.68
C LEU A 203 -11.59 -8.45 -12.41
N ARG A 204 -11.11 -9.69 -12.27
CA ARG A 204 -11.71 -10.88 -12.88
C ARG A 204 -11.41 -12.13 -12.06
N ALA A 205 -12.21 -13.18 -12.19
CA ALA A 205 -11.93 -14.48 -11.59
C ALA A 205 -10.64 -15.09 -12.19
N ILE A 206 -9.92 -15.86 -11.35
CA ILE A 206 -8.80 -16.71 -11.79
C ILE A 206 -9.32 -17.99 -12.45
#